data_AF-A0A944U6S2-F1
#
_entry.id   AF-A0A944U6S2-F1
#
_cell.length_a   1.000
_cell.length_b   1.000
_cell.length_c   1.000
_cell.angle_alpha   90.00
_cell.angle_beta   90.00
_cell.angle_gamma   90.00
#
_symmetry.space_group_name_H-M   'P 1'
#
loop_
_entity.id
_entity.type
_entity.pdbx_description
1 polymer ?
#
loop_
_entity_poly.entity_id
_entity_poly.type
_entity_poly.pdbx_seq_one_letter_code
_entity_poly.pdbx_strand_id
1 'polypeptide(L)'
;MADSDSLSLPARLFIRAVLNIGLVWGMTTYMGQYFVLTGGIQAFIIVGALLTLMNIFVRPILAVLTLPLKLFATVLAIIIVNGVFVQLTHEIVQYMEEGLVTLEINGGLWGWILVAVILGLGNWIMKVLMK
;
A
#
# COMPACT_ATOMS: atom_id res chain seq x y z
N MET A 1 11.95 -18.83 9.18
CA MET A 1 11.80 -18.47 7.75
C MET A 1 11.48 -19.75 7.01
N ALA A 2 10.20 -20.01 6.73
CA ALA A 2 9.78 -21.26 6.09
C ALA A 2 9.85 -21.08 4.57
N ASP A 3 10.55 -22.01 3.92
CA ASP A 3 10.71 -22.14 2.47
C ASP A 3 9.36 -22.00 1.74
N SER A 4 9.17 -20.88 1.05
CA SER A 4 8.02 -20.65 0.16
C SER A 4 8.27 -21.17 -1.26
N ASP A 5 9.24 -22.05 -1.46
CA ASP A 5 9.72 -22.48 -2.79
C ASP A 5 9.38 -23.95 -3.14
N SER A 6 8.44 -24.57 -2.43
CA SER A 6 8.12 -26.00 -2.58
C SER A 6 6.86 -26.34 -3.39
N LEU A 7 6.10 -25.34 -3.85
CA LEU A 7 4.88 -25.58 -4.62
C LEU A 7 5.11 -25.43 -6.12
N SER A 8 4.78 -26.47 -6.88
CA SER A 8 4.84 -26.46 -8.34
C SER A 8 3.90 -25.38 -8.92
N LEU A 9 4.27 -24.79 -10.07
CA LEU A 9 3.45 -23.77 -10.75
C LEU A 9 1.99 -24.20 -10.94
N PRO A 10 1.67 -25.45 -11.32
CA PRO A 10 0.30 -25.93 -11.40
C PRO A 10 -0.42 -25.95 -10.05
N ALA A 11 0.25 -26.39 -8.97
CA ALA A 11 -0.33 -26.42 -7.64
C ALA A 11 -0.65 -25.00 -7.13
N ARG A 12 0.22 -24.03 -7.40
CA ARG A 12 0.00 -22.62 -7.04
C ARG A 12 -1.21 -22.04 -7.78
N LEU A 13 -1.36 -22.35 -9.07
CA LEU A 13 -2.51 -21.92 -9.86
C LEU A 13 -3.81 -22.56 -9.36
N PHE A 14 -3.78 -23.85 -9.04
CA PHE A 14 -4.93 -24.57 -8.50
C PHE A 14 -5.38 -23.99 -7.15
N ILE A 15 -4.45 -23.80 -6.20
CA ILE A 15 -4.75 -23.19 -4.90
C ILE A 15 -5.35 -21.80 -5.09
N ARG A 16 -4.80 -20.99 -6.01
CA ARG A 16 -5.34 -19.66 -6.31
C ARG A 16 -6.76 -19.71 -6.86
N ALA A 17 -7.06 -20.69 -7.72
CA ALA A 17 -8.40 -20.90 -8.26
C ALA A 17 -9.39 -21.28 -7.15
N VAL A 18 -9.03 -22.25 -6.30
CA VAL A 18 -9.85 -22.67 -5.17
C VAL A 18 -10.11 -21.50 -4.21
N LEU A 19 -9.09 -20.70 -3.90
CA LEU A 19 -9.23 -19.50 -3.05
C LEU A 19 -10.16 -18.46 -3.67
N ASN A 20 -10.08 -18.21 -4.99
CA ASN A 20 -10.99 -17.28 -5.66
C ASN A 20 -12.43 -17.80 -5.68
N ILE A 21 -12.65 -19.10 -5.88
CA ILE A 21 -13.98 -19.72 -5.80
C ILE A 21 -14.56 -19.56 -4.37
N GLY A 22 -13.74 -19.86 -3.34
CA GLY A 22 -14.13 -19.66 -1.95
C GLY A 22 -14.43 -18.20 -1.61
N LEU A 23 -13.68 -17.25 -2.18
CA LEU A 23 -13.92 -15.82 -2.04
C LEU A 23 -15.25 -15.41 -2.66
N VAL A 24 -15.56 -15.88 -3.88
CA VAL A 24 -16.84 -15.60 -4.54
C VAL A 24 -18.00 -16.16 -3.71
N TRP A 25 -17.86 -17.40 -3.21
CA TRP A 25 -18.83 -18.00 -2.30
C TRP A 25 -19.04 -17.18 -1.02
N GLY A 26 -17.95 -16.71 -0.41
CA GLY A 26 -18.00 -15.83 0.77
C GLY A 26 -18.69 -14.50 0.48
N MET A 27 -18.36 -13.86 -0.65
CA MET A 27 -18.97 -12.59 -1.07
C MET A 27 -20.48 -12.74 -1.29
N THR A 28 -20.94 -13.81 -1.96
CA THR A 28 -22.39 -13.99 -2.15
C THR A 28 -23.12 -14.29 -0.85
N THR A 29 -22.45 -14.91 0.14
CA THR A 29 -23.08 -15.34 1.39
C THR A 29 -23.20 -14.18 2.37
N TYR A 30 -22.13 -13.41 2.53
CA TYR A 30 -22.07 -12.33 3.53
C TYR A 30 -22.31 -10.94 2.96
N MET A 31 -22.16 -10.74 1.65
CA MET A 31 -22.29 -9.45 0.98
C MET A 31 -23.42 -9.43 -0.06
N GLY A 32 -24.48 -10.21 0.15
CA GLY A 32 -25.59 -10.35 -0.81
C GLY A 32 -26.27 -9.02 -1.22
N GLN A 33 -26.12 -7.96 -0.44
CA GLN A 33 -26.58 -6.61 -0.81
C GLN A 33 -25.70 -5.90 -1.86
N TYR A 34 -24.42 -6.28 -1.97
CA TYR A 34 -23.45 -5.68 -2.89
C TYR A 34 -23.02 -6.62 -4.02
N PHE A 35 -23.10 -7.94 -3.79
CA PHE A 35 -22.63 -8.96 -4.71
C PHE A 35 -23.67 -10.08 -4.83
N VAL A 36 -24.47 -10.01 -5.89
CA VAL A 36 -25.50 -11.01 -6.21
C VAL A 36 -24.98 -11.91 -7.32
N LEU A 37 -24.94 -13.22 -7.07
CA LEU A 37 -24.55 -14.20 -8.07
C LEU A 37 -25.65 -15.26 -8.27
N THR A 38 -26.13 -15.38 -9.50
CA THR A 38 -27.15 -16.34 -9.91
C THR A 38 -26.52 -17.55 -10.61
N GLY A 39 -27.13 -18.74 -10.48
CA GLY A 39 -26.67 -19.96 -11.17
C GLY A 39 -26.07 -21.04 -10.27
N GLY A 40 -26.24 -20.92 -8.95
CA GLY A 40 -25.85 -21.96 -7.99
C GLY A 40 -24.34 -22.24 -7.97
N ILE A 41 -23.98 -23.50 -7.73
CA ILE A 41 -22.58 -23.91 -7.52
C ILE A 41 -21.71 -23.69 -8.78
N GLN A 42 -22.28 -23.91 -9.97
CA GLN A 42 -21.57 -23.73 -11.24
C GLN A 42 -21.12 -22.27 -11.42
N ALA A 43 -21.93 -21.30 -10.99
CA ALA A 43 -21.58 -19.89 -11.07
C ALA A 43 -20.34 -19.55 -10.21
N PHE A 44 -20.20 -20.15 -9.02
CA PHE A 44 -19.01 -19.94 -8.18
C PHE A 44 -17.74 -20.43 -8.86
N ILE A 45 -17.79 -21.60 -9.49
CA ILE A 45 -16.64 -22.20 -10.19
C ILE A 45 -16.25 -21.32 -11.38
N ILE A 46 -17.22 -20.93 -12.21
CA ILE A 46 -16.97 -20.13 -13.42
C ILE A 46 -16.42 -18.75 -13.04
N VAL A 47 -17.07 -18.03 -12.12
CA VAL A 47 -16.63 -16.68 -11.72
C VAL A 47 -15.29 -16.75 -10.99
N GLY A 48 -15.09 -17.72 -10.10
CA GLY A 48 -13.80 -17.91 -9.43
C GLY A 48 -12.65 -18.24 -10.39
N ALA A 49 -12.91 -19.06 -11.41
CA ALA A 49 -11.95 -19.35 -12.47
C ALA A 49 -11.66 -18.10 -13.32
N LEU A 50 -12.69 -17.35 -13.72
CA LEU A 50 -12.53 -16.08 -14.44
C LEU A 50 -11.71 -15.07 -13.64
N LEU A 51 -11.98 -14.89 -12.34
CA LEU A 51 -11.18 -14.03 -11.47
C LEU A 51 -9.72 -14.47 -11.41
N THR A 52 -9.47 -15.78 -11.44
CA THR A 52 -8.11 -16.32 -11.50
C THR A 52 -7.42 -15.94 -12.81
N LEU A 53 -8.10 -16.09 -13.94
CA LEU A 53 -7.58 -15.68 -15.26
C LEU A 53 -7.33 -14.17 -15.33
N MET A 54 -8.28 -13.35 -14.85
CA MET A 54 -8.12 -11.90 -14.78
C MET A 54 -6.90 -11.52 -13.92
N ASN A 55 -6.68 -12.23 -12.82
CA ASN A 55 -5.51 -12.01 -11.97
C ASN A 55 -4.17 -12.44 -12.58
N ILE A 56 -4.19 -13.30 -13.61
CA ILE A 56 -2.98 -13.72 -14.34
C ILE A 56 -2.70 -12.74 -15.48
N PHE A 57 -3.71 -12.36 -16.26
CA PHE A 57 -3.52 -11.56 -17.48
C PHE A 57 -3.73 -10.06 -17.29
N VAL A 58 -4.79 -9.67 -16.57
CA VAL A 58 -5.18 -8.26 -16.43
C VAL A 58 -4.37 -7.58 -15.33
N ARG A 59 -4.10 -8.26 -14.22
CA ARG A 59 -3.36 -7.68 -13.09
C ARG A 59 -1.96 -7.16 -13.46
N PRO A 60 -1.14 -7.86 -14.26
CA PRO A 60 0.14 -7.32 -14.73
C PRO A 60 -0.02 -6.02 -15.53
N ILE A 61 -1.02 -5.96 -16.41
CA ILE A 61 -1.32 -4.76 -17.23
C ILE A 61 -1.71 -3.60 -16.32
N LEU A 62 -2.65 -3.82 -15.39
CA LEU A 62 -3.05 -2.81 -14.42
C LEU A 62 -1.88 -2.39 -13.52
N ALA A 63 -0.97 -3.29 -13.17
CA ALA A 63 0.20 -2.95 -12.37
C ALA A 63 1.12 -1.95 -13.10
N VAL A 64 1.29 -2.10 -14.41
CA VAL A 64 2.04 -1.14 -15.25
C VAL A 64 1.28 0.17 -15.37
N LEU A 65 -0.03 0.13 -15.66
CA LEU A 65 -0.85 1.33 -15.80
C LEU A 65 -0.97 2.14 -14.49
N THR A 66 -0.99 1.44 -13.34
CA THR A 66 -1.06 2.07 -12.02
C THR A 66 0.31 2.42 -11.45
N LEU A 67 1.41 2.10 -12.14
CA LEU A 67 2.77 2.41 -11.68
C LEU A 67 2.96 3.92 -11.42
N PRO A 68 2.59 4.83 -12.33
CA PRO A 68 2.75 6.28 -12.09
C PRO A 68 1.98 6.75 -10.85
N LEU A 69 0.75 6.24 -10.67
CA LEU A 69 -0.08 6.55 -9.51
C LEU A 69 0.54 6.02 -8.22
N LYS A 70 1.09 4.80 -8.23
CA LYS A 70 1.78 4.21 -7.07
C LYS A 70 3.03 5.00 -6.70
N LEU A 71 3.81 5.45 -7.68
CA LEU A 71 4.97 6.29 -7.42
C LEU A 71 4.55 7.61 -6.76
N PHE A 72 3.53 8.26 -7.31
CA PHE A 72 2.99 9.50 -6.73
C PHE A 72 2.48 9.27 -5.30
N ALA A 73 1.69 8.22 -5.08
CA ALA A 73 1.18 7.86 -3.75
C ALA A 73 2.33 7.56 -2.76
N THR A 74 3.42 6.95 -3.23
CA THR A 74 4.60 6.67 -2.40
C THR A 74 5.31 7.97 -1.99
N VAL A 75 5.53 8.88 -2.94
CA VAL A 75 6.13 10.20 -2.65
C VAL A 75 5.25 10.97 -1.67
N LEU A 76 3.94 11.01 -1.91
CA LEU A 76 2.99 11.67 -1.03
C LEU A 76 3.01 11.06 0.38
N ALA A 77 3.03 9.74 0.50
CA ALA A 77 3.13 9.05 1.78
C ALA A 77 4.43 9.42 2.53
N ILE A 78 5.56 9.49 1.83
CA ILE A 78 6.85 9.94 2.41
C ILE A 78 6.72 11.37 2.93
N ILE A 79 6.15 12.30 2.16
CA ILE A 79 5.96 13.69 2.56
C ILE A 79 5.08 13.77 3.81
N ILE A 80 3.95 13.07 3.83
CA ILE A 80 3.02 13.10 4.97
C ILE A 80 3.70 12.55 6.22
N VAL A 81 4.31 11.37 6.15
CA VAL A 81 4.95 10.74 7.32
C VAL A 81 6.05 11.64 7.89
N ASN A 82 6.94 12.17 7.03
CA ASN A 82 8.01 13.05 7.50
C ASN A 82 7.48 14.42 7.94
N GLY A 83 6.41 14.92 7.32
CA GLY A 83 5.75 16.15 7.75
C GLY A 83 5.18 16.02 9.16
N VAL A 84 4.57 14.87 9.49
CA VAL A 84 4.14 14.58 10.87
C VAL A 84 5.33 14.54 11.83
N PHE A 85 6.46 13.94 11.46
CA PHE A 85 7.67 13.98 12.30
C PHE A 85 8.17 15.41 12.54
N VAL A 86 8.19 16.24 11.51
CA VAL A 86 8.59 17.65 11.61
C VAL A 86 7.62 18.41 12.51
N GLN A 87 6.31 18.20 12.36
CA GLN A 87 5.28 18.84 13.18
C GLN A 87 5.45 18.47 14.66
N LEU A 88 5.62 17.18 14.98
CA LEU A 88 5.84 16.73 16.34
C LEU A 88 7.13 17.33 16.94
N THR A 89 8.20 17.39 16.14
CA THR A 89 9.46 18.00 16.59
C THR A 89 9.28 19.49 16.86
N HIS A 90 8.57 20.20 15.99
CA HIS A 90 8.25 21.61 16.15
C HIS A 90 7.41 21.88 17.40
N GLU A 91 6.35 21.11 17.63
CA GLU A 91 5.55 21.20 18.86
C GLU A 91 6.41 20.97 20.11
N ILE A 92 7.27 19.95 20.11
CA ILE A 92 8.16 19.67 21.23
C ILE A 92 9.11 20.86 21.50
N VAL A 93 9.71 21.43 20.47
CA VAL A 93 10.62 22.59 20.61
C VAL A 93 9.89 23.82 21.13
N GLN A 94 8.62 24.03 20.74
CA GLN A 94 7.82 25.16 21.25
C GLN A 94 7.53 25.10 22.75
N TYR A 95 7.63 23.92 23.38
CA TYR A 95 7.53 23.79 24.83
C TYR A 95 8.87 23.98 25.56
N MET A 96 9.97 24.21 24.84
CA MET A 96 11.29 24.49 25.42
C MET A 96 11.47 25.99 25.70
N GLU A 97 12.38 26.33 26.62
CA GLU A 97 12.72 27.73 26.87
C GLU A 97 13.32 28.38 25.61
N GLU A 98 12.80 29.55 25.23
CA GLU A 98 13.17 30.26 23.99
C GLU A 98 14.67 30.60 23.90
N GLY A 99 15.38 30.64 25.04
CA GLY A 99 16.82 30.87 25.10
C GLY A 99 17.69 29.65 24.76
N LEU A 100 17.10 28.45 24.69
CA LEU A 100 17.81 27.21 24.39
C LEU A 100 17.73 26.83 22.92
N VAL A 101 16.51 26.67 22.39
CA VAL A 101 16.27 26.23 21.02
C VAL A 101 14.98 26.86 20.48
N THR A 102 15.05 27.42 19.28
CA THR A 102 13.88 27.85 18.51
C THR A 102 13.86 27.12 17.17
N LEU A 103 12.68 26.69 16.74
CA LEU A 103 12.48 26.07 15.43
C LEU A 103 11.32 26.77 14.74
N GLU A 104 11.62 27.50 13.67
CA GLU A 104 10.61 28.16 12.85
C GLU A 104 10.72 27.69 11.40
N ILE A 105 9.59 27.27 10.83
CA ILE A 105 9.51 26.84 9.43
C ILE A 105 8.89 27.97 8.62
N ASN A 106 9.75 28.65 7.87
CA ASN A 106 9.37 29.76 7.00
C ASN A 106 8.87 29.26 5.64
N GLY A 107 8.02 30.05 4.97
CA GLY A 107 7.51 29.74 3.62
C GLY A 107 6.16 29.02 3.56
N GLY A 108 5.40 29.01 4.66
CA GLY A 108 4.05 28.42 4.71
C GLY A 108 4.04 26.93 4.35
N LEU A 109 2.96 26.45 3.72
CA LEU A 109 2.81 25.04 3.33
C LEU A 109 3.96 24.51 2.46
N TRP A 110 4.53 25.36 1.61
CA TRP A 110 5.65 24.97 0.74
C TRP A 110 6.93 24.74 1.53
N GLY A 111 7.19 25.54 2.57
CA GLY A 111 8.29 25.33 3.51
C GLY A 111 8.17 24.01 4.27
N TRP A 112 6.96 23.68 4.72
CA TRP A 112 6.68 22.40 5.41
C TRP A 112 6.92 21.18 4.51
N ILE A 113 6.44 21.21 3.27
CA ILE A 113 6.72 20.15 2.28
C ILE A 113 8.23 20.08 2.02
N LEU A 114 8.86 21.24 1.86
CA LEU A 114 10.30 21.52 1.85
C LEU A 114 11.10 20.61 2.79
N VAL A 115 10.89 20.91 4.06
CA VAL A 115 11.57 20.32 5.21
C VAL A 115 11.23 18.84 5.34
N ALA A 116 9.96 18.45 5.15
CA ALA A 116 9.54 17.05 5.21
C ALA A 116 10.24 16.18 4.16
N VAL A 117 10.39 16.68 2.93
CA VAL A 117 11.12 15.96 1.86
C VAL A 117 12.60 15.81 2.21
N ILE A 118 13.25 16.90 2.64
CA ILE A 118 14.67 16.89 3.00
C ILE A 118 14.93 15.93 4.16
N LEU A 119 14.10 15.98 5.21
CA LEU A 119 14.20 15.09 6.36
C LEU A 119 13.99 13.62 5.96
N GLY A 120 13.00 13.36 5.10
CA GLY A 120 12.75 12.02 4.56
C GLY A 120 13.93 11.48 3.75
N LEU A 121 14.53 12.31 2.88
CA LEU A 121 15.73 11.95 2.12
C LEU A 121 16.94 11.70 3.04
N GLY A 122 17.16 12.57 4.03
CA GLY A 122 18.24 12.42 5.00
C GLY A 122 18.14 11.11 5.79
N ASN A 123 16.94 10.80 6.30
CA ASN A 123 16.67 9.54 7.02
C ASN A 123 16.90 8.31 6.14
N TRP A 124 16.53 8.39 4.86
CA TRP A 124 16.78 7.32 3.91
C TRP A 124 18.29 7.13 3.66
N ILE A 125 19.04 8.21 3.44
CA ILE A 125 20.51 8.16 3.25
C ILE A 125 21.19 7.54 4.48
N MET A 126 20.84 7.99 5.69
CA MET A 126 21.38 7.44 6.93
C MET A 126 21.14 5.94 7.04
N LYS A 127 19.93 5.49 6.72
CA LYS A 127 19.58 4.07 6.71
C LYS A 127 20.36 3.26 5.67
N VAL A 128 20.73 3.87 4.54
CA VAL A 128 21.55 3.22 3.50
C VAL A 128 23.02 3.14 3.93
N LEU A 129 23.55 4.18 4.59
CA LEU A 129 24.95 4.23 5.03
C LEU A 129 25.22 3.38 6.29
N MET A 130 24.23 3.24 7.18
CA MET A 130 24.35 2.46 8.42
C MET A 130 23.96 0.98 8.25
N LYS A 131 23.87 0.51 7.00
CA LYS A 131 23.66 -0.89 6.62
C LYS A 131 24.98 -1.54 6.27
#